data_AF-A0A293LN21-F1
#
_entry.id   AF-A0A293LN21-F1
#
_cell.length_a   1.000
_cell.length_b   1.000
_cell.length_c   1.000
_cell.angle_alpha   90.00
_cell.angle_beta   90.00
_cell.angle_gamma   90.00
#
_symmetry.space_group_name_H-M   'P 1'
#
loop_
_entity.id
_entity.type
_entity.pdbx_description
1 polymer ?
#
loop_
_entity_poly.entity_id
_entity_poly.type
_entity_poly.pdbx_seq_one_letter_code
_entity_poly.pdbx_strand_id
1 'polypeptide(L)'
;MGTVHGANETLTRSSRAAAEQFWTAVGFREMVNDAKSSGRGFWLSFQFKLKGYTTQLSLVADHKDGKLWLSVFLHLCPGSKDKSLAWPFRTPFTLSIVHPTNASKTVSKTFEKFGDGDSRAFQMPSSKCNNGRGFRLITVADAEQDGYVFSNAVAVSVQLRS
;
A
#
# COMPACT_ATOMS: atom_id res chain seq x y z
N MET A 1 16.56 27.80 27.47
CA MET A 1 17.25 26.69 26.79
C MET A 1 17.20 25.47 27.70
N GLY A 2 16.76 24.33 27.17
CA GLY A 2 16.60 23.09 27.93
C GLY A 2 15.34 22.33 27.54
N THR A 3 15.29 21.85 26.29
CA THR A 3 14.30 20.89 25.79
C THR A 3 14.54 19.53 26.45
N VAL A 4 13.49 18.96 27.06
CA VAL A 4 13.47 17.53 27.43
C VAL A 4 12.43 16.85 26.54
N HIS A 5 12.93 16.10 25.56
CA HIS A 5 12.15 15.08 24.85
C HIS A 5 11.96 13.89 25.80
N GLY A 6 10.72 13.67 26.25
CA GLY A 6 10.30 12.47 26.96
C GLY A 6 9.59 11.52 26.00
N ALA A 7 10.04 10.28 25.96
CA ALA A 7 9.60 9.21 25.08
C ALA A 7 8.11 8.86 25.26
N ASN A 8 7.40 8.65 24.15
CA ASN A 8 6.14 7.90 24.20
C ASN A 8 6.48 6.40 24.16
N GLU A 9 6.31 5.75 25.31
CA GLU A 9 6.35 4.30 25.45
C GLU A 9 5.14 3.67 24.75
N THR A 10 5.40 2.83 23.76
CA THR A 10 4.37 2.00 23.14
C THR A 10 4.09 0.82 24.06
N LEU A 11 2.95 0.85 24.76
CA LEU A 11 2.41 -0.32 25.47
C LEU A 11 2.08 -1.41 24.44
N THR A 12 2.95 -2.41 24.31
CA THR A 12 2.72 -3.63 23.52
C THR A 12 1.74 -4.54 24.25
N ARG A 13 0.45 -4.26 24.07
CA ARG A 13 -0.57 -5.28 24.30
C ARG A 13 -0.60 -6.21 23.10
N SER A 14 0.07 -7.35 23.24
CA SER A 14 -0.02 -8.49 22.31
C SER A 14 -1.47 -8.94 22.19
N SER A 15 -2.15 -8.45 21.17
CA SER A 15 -3.26 -9.16 20.55
C SER A 15 -2.74 -9.73 19.24
N ARG A 16 -3.30 -10.87 18.80
CA ARG A 16 -3.14 -11.39 17.44
C ARG A 16 -3.83 -10.46 16.42
N ALA A 17 -3.59 -9.16 16.48
CA ALA A 17 -4.04 -8.26 15.45
C ALA A 17 -3.30 -8.64 14.16
N ALA A 18 -4.06 -8.82 13.09
CA ALA A 18 -3.53 -8.81 11.74
C ALA A 18 -2.54 -7.64 11.61
N ALA A 19 -1.33 -7.92 11.11
CA ALA A 19 -0.36 -6.83 10.90
C ALA A 19 -0.93 -5.92 9.81
N GLU A 20 -1.30 -4.70 10.20
CA GLU A 20 -1.93 -3.72 9.33
C GLU A 20 -1.10 -2.44 9.31
N GLN A 21 -0.92 -1.88 8.11
CA GLN A 21 -0.24 -0.61 7.90
C GLN A 21 -1.10 0.31 7.05
N PHE A 22 -1.16 1.58 7.46
CA PHE A 22 -1.80 2.65 6.71
C PHE A 22 -0.76 3.60 6.14
N TRP A 23 -1.09 4.19 4.99
CA TRP A 23 -0.35 5.27 4.37
C TRP A 23 -1.32 6.29 3.78
N THR A 24 -1.10 7.57 4.07
CA THR A 24 -1.83 8.68 3.43
C THR A 24 -0.97 9.22 2.29
N ALA A 25 -1.40 8.98 1.05
CA ALA A 25 -0.77 9.49 -0.15
C ALA A 25 -1.23 10.94 -0.39
N VAL A 26 -0.38 11.90 -0.03
CA VAL A 26 -0.61 13.34 -0.27
C VAL A 26 -0.20 13.69 -1.69
N GLY A 27 -0.85 14.70 -2.29
CA GLY A 27 -0.56 15.15 -3.66
C GLY A 27 -1.40 14.40 -4.70
N PHE A 28 -2.65 14.09 -4.38
CA PHE A 28 -3.53 13.28 -5.23
C PHE A 28 -3.75 13.91 -6.61
N ARG A 29 -4.03 15.21 -6.65
CA ARG A 29 -4.32 15.96 -7.89
C ARG A 29 -3.12 15.99 -8.82
N GLU A 30 -1.92 16.11 -8.27
CA GLU A 30 -0.65 16.07 -8.99
C GLU A 30 -0.46 14.70 -9.64
N MET A 31 -0.68 13.62 -8.90
CA MET A 31 -0.65 12.26 -9.44
C MET A 31 -1.65 12.06 -10.57
N VAL A 32 -2.87 12.57 -10.41
CA VAL A 32 -3.91 12.50 -11.44
C VAL A 32 -3.52 13.31 -12.68
N ASN A 33 -2.92 14.48 -12.51
CA ASN A 33 -2.44 15.30 -13.63
C ASN A 33 -1.31 14.61 -14.38
N ASP A 34 -0.36 13.99 -13.68
CA ASP A 34 0.70 13.18 -14.29
C ASP A 34 0.11 12.00 -15.08
N ALA A 35 -0.92 11.35 -14.55
CA ALA A 35 -1.61 10.27 -15.24
C ALA A 35 -2.36 10.73 -16.50
N LYS A 36 -2.91 11.95 -16.49
CA LYS A 36 -3.57 12.57 -17.64
C LYS A 36 -2.57 13.00 -18.72
N SER A 37 -1.40 13.50 -18.33
CA SER A 37 -0.39 14.02 -19.27
C SER A 37 0.52 12.94 -19.85
N SER A 38 0.95 11.98 -19.02
CA SER A 38 1.95 10.96 -19.38
C SER A 38 1.37 9.54 -19.49
N GLY A 39 0.07 9.38 -19.21
CA GLY A 39 -0.62 8.10 -19.20
C GLY A 39 -0.54 7.35 -17.87
N ARG A 40 0.37 7.75 -16.96
CA ARG A 40 0.53 7.15 -15.63
C ARG A 40 1.11 8.12 -14.60
N GLY A 41 0.48 8.22 -13.44
CA GLY A 41 1.01 8.88 -12.25
C GLY A 41 1.09 7.90 -11.09
N PHE A 42 2.07 8.05 -10.20
CA PHE A 42 2.15 7.18 -9.02
C PHE A 42 2.93 7.80 -7.88
N TRP A 43 2.53 7.48 -6.65
CA TRP A 43 3.27 7.77 -5.43
C TRP A 43 3.73 6.50 -4.73
N LEU A 44 4.84 6.62 -4.00
CA LEU A 44 5.40 5.56 -3.16
C LEU A 44 5.34 5.99 -1.68
N SER A 45 4.98 5.06 -0.81
CA SER A 45 5.13 5.25 0.63
C SER A 45 6.61 5.23 1.03
N PHE A 46 6.92 5.65 2.26
CA PHE A 46 8.16 5.21 2.88
C PHE A 46 8.16 3.69 3.06
N GLN A 47 9.36 3.11 3.15
CA GLN A 47 9.48 1.69 3.47
C GLN A 47 9.10 1.46 4.94
N PHE A 48 8.40 0.36 5.20
CA PHE A 48 7.97 -0.05 6.54
C PHE A 48 8.18 -1.56 6.73
N LYS A 49 7.96 -2.04 7.96
CA LYS A 49 8.07 -3.45 8.29
C LYS A 49 6.70 -4.11 8.39
N LEU A 50 6.51 -5.20 7.65
CA LEU A 50 5.30 -6.01 7.71
C LEU A 50 5.69 -7.45 8.09
N LYS A 51 5.47 -7.84 9.35
CA LYS A 51 5.97 -9.12 9.93
C LYS A 51 7.46 -9.41 9.61
N GLY A 52 8.31 -8.40 9.71
CA GLY A 52 9.76 -8.52 9.49
C GLY A 52 10.22 -8.24 8.05
N TYR A 53 9.37 -8.43 7.06
CA TYR A 53 9.65 -8.07 5.66
C TYR A 53 9.75 -6.54 5.53
N THR A 54 10.76 -6.03 4.81
CA THR A 54 10.75 -4.63 4.38
C THR A 54 9.78 -4.49 3.21
N THR A 55 8.85 -3.56 3.31
CA THR A 55 7.79 -3.38 2.32
C THR A 55 7.59 -1.92 1.99
N GLN A 56 6.97 -1.66 0.84
CA GLN A 56 6.54 -0.34 0.40
C GLN A 56 5.18 -0.46 -0.29
N LEU A 57 4.34 0.55 -0.18
CA LEU A 57 3.10 0.66 -0.95
C LEU A 57 3.29 1.63 -2.11
N SER A 58 2.59 1.38 -3.21
CA SER A 58 2.38 2.38 -4.26
C SER A 58 0.90 2.60 -4.51
N LEU A 59 0.55 3.86 -4.76
CA LEU A 59 -0.73 4.27 -5.30
C LEU A 59 -0.47 4.70 -6.75
N VAL A 60 -1.21 4.15 -7.70
CA VAL A 60 -1.02 4.38 -9.13
C VAL A 60 -2.33 4.85 -9.74
N ALA A 61 -2.26 5.91 -10.53
CA ALA A 61 -3.30 6.36 -11.43
C ALA A 61 -2.89 6.04 -12.88
N ASP A 62 -3.70 5.26 -13.60
CA ASP A 62 -3.43 4.90 -15.00
C ASP A 62 -4.72 4.71 -15.82
N HIS A 63 -4.63 4.94 -17.13
CA HIS A 63 -5.77 4.78 -18.04
C HIS A 63 -5.97 3.31 -18.40
N LYS A 64 -7.20 2.83 -18.23
CA LYS A 64 -7.62 1.53 -18.74
C LYS A 64 -9.10 1.53 -19.08
N ASP A 65 -9.43 0.93 -20.22
CA ASP A 65 -10.80 0.75 -20.70
C ASP A 65 -11.58 2.08 -20.74
N GLY A 66 -10.89 3.15 -21.19
CA GLY A 66 -11.45 4.50 -21.33
C GLY A 66 -11.62 5.28 -20.02
N LYS A 67 -11.19 4.73 -18.88
CA LYS A 67 -11.31 5.36 -17.56
C LYS A 67 -9.95 5.50 -16.88
N LEU A 68 -9.81 6.51 -16.03
CA LEU A 68 -8.64 6.68 -15.16
C LEU A 68 -8.90 5.95 -13.85
N TRP A 69 -8.03 5.00 -13.52
CA TRP A 69 -8.21 4.08 -12.39
C TRP A 69 -7.17 4.31 -11.29
N LEU A 70 -7.57 4.08 -10.05
CA LEU A 70 -6.68 3.99 -8.90
C LEU A 70 -6.40 2.53 -8.55
N SER A 71 -5.11 2.22 -8.44
CA SER A 71 -4.60 0.90 -8.11
C SER A 71 -3.62 1.00 -6.95
N VAL A 72 -3.64 0.00 -6.07
CA VAL A 72 -2.70 -0.10 -4.93
C VAL A 72 -1.85 -1.34 -5.11
N PHE A 73 -0.54 -1.22 -4.89
CA PHE A 73 0.40 -2.34 -4.96
C PHE A 73 1.26 -2.46 -3.71
N LEU A 74 1.53 -3.70 -3.30
CA LEU A 74 2.51 -4.05 -2.28
C LEU A 74 3.83 -4.43 -2.96
N HIS A 75 4.91 -3.82 -2.51
CA HIS A 75 6.28 -4.10 -2.92
C HIS A 75 7.06 -4.71 -1.76
N LEU A 76 7.84 -5.76 -2.04
CA LEU A 76 8.84 -6.27 -1.10
C LEU A 76 10.19 -5.65 -1.44
N CYS A 77 10.87 -5.11 -0.44
CA CYS A 77 12.12 -4.37 -0.57
C CYS A 77 13.25 -5.09 0.16
N PRO A 78 14.53 -4.88 -0.25
CA PRO A 78 15.67 -5.44 0.46
C PRO A 78 15.66 -5.06 1.94
N GLY A 79 15.89 -6.05 2.80
CA GLY A 79 15.93 -5.91 4.25
C GLY A 79 17.12 -6.64 4.85
N SER A 80 17.67 -6.07 5.93
CA SER A 80 18.80 -6.67 6.65
C SER A 80 18.52 -8.06 7.23
N LYS A 81 17.25 -8.44 7.35
CA LYS A 81 16.80 -9.74 7.91
C LYS A 81 16.26 -10.70 6.85
N ASP A 82 16.36 -10.39 5.56
CA ASP A 82 15.69 -11.17 4.51
C ASP A 82 16.13 -12.63 4.47
N LYS A 83 17.41 -12.91 4.77
CA LYS A 83 17.96 -14.28 4.86
C LYS A 83 17.34 -15.15 5.96
N SER A 84 16.67 -14.52 6.94
CA SER A 84 16.00 -15.21 8.05
C SER A 84 14.49 -15.36 7.86
N LEU A 85 13.94 -14.83 6.75
CA LEU A 85 12.52 -14.87 6.44
C LEU A 85 12.19 -16.00 5.46
N ALA A 86 10.93 -16.44 5.46
CA ALA A 86 10.46 -17.43 4.51
C ALA A 86 10.26 -16.81 3.12
N TRP A 87 10.69 -17.53 2.08
CA TRP A 87 10.56 -17.12 0.69
C TRP A 87 10.07 -18.29 -0.18
N PRO A 88 9.25 -18.03 -1.23
CA PRO A 88 8.64 -16.74 -1.54
C PRO A 88 7.63 -16.31 -0.46
N PHE A 89 7.35 -15.02 -0.38
CA PHE A 89 6.30 -14.49 0.48
C PHE A 89 4.94 -15.08 0.03
N ARG A 90 4.27 -15.78 0.94
CA ARG A 90 2.96 -16.43 0.68
C ARG A 90 1.92 -16.13 1.75
N THR A 91 2.12 -15.08 2.54
CA THR A 91 1.12 -14.69 3.55
C THR A 91 -0.03 -13.97 2.85
N PRO A 92 -1.29 -14.44 2.96
CA PRO A 92 -2.41 -13.74 2.36
C PRO A 92 -2.54 -12.31 2.91
N PHE A 93 -2.96 -11.39 2.06
CA PHE A 93 -3.08 -9.97 2.44
C PHE A 93 -4.20 -9.27 1.70
N THR A 94 -4.67 -8.17 2.28
CA THR A 94 -5.66 -7.27 1.68
C THR A 94 -5.04 -5.92 1.43
N LEU A 95 -5.24 -5.36 0.24
CA LEU A 95 -4.96 -3.97 -0.09
C LEU A 95 -6.25 -3.19 -0.17
N SER A 96 -6.24 -1.96 0.33
CA SER A 96 -7.45 -1.12 0.36
C SER A 96 -7.16 0.33 0.00
N ILE A 97 -8.16 0.99 -0.60
CA ILE A 97 -8.31 2.45 -0.57
C ILE A 97 -9.38 2.75 0.48
N VAL A 98 -8.95 3.40 1.56
CA VAL A 98 -9.72 3.58 2.79
C VAL A 98 -10.55 4.84 2.68
N HIS A 99 -11.86 4.70 2.88
CA HIS A 99 -12.72 5.88 2.95
C HIS A 99 -12.50 6.57 4.32
N PRO A 100 -12.23 7.88 4.35
CA PRO A 100 -11.74 8.57 5.56
C PRO A 100 -12.72 8.55 6.74
N THR A 101 -14.03 8.51 6.48
CA THR A 101 -15.06 8.61 7.52
C THR A 101 -16.09 7.48 7.53
N ASN A 102 -16.04 6.56 6.56
CA ASN A 102 -17.08 5.54 6.38
C ASN A 102 -16.46 4.20 5.99
N ALA A 103 -16.16 3.37 6.98
CA ALA A 103 -15.48 2.10 6.77
C ALA A 103 -16.21 1.14 5.82
N SER A 104 -17.55 1.20 5.71
CA SER A 104 -18.30 0.33 4.79
C SER A 104 -18.09 0.67 3.32
N LYS A 105 -17.62 1.89 3.03
CA LYS A 105 -17.23 2.31 1.68
C LYS A 105 -15.81 1.87 1.32
N THR A 106 -14.94 1.50 2.25
CA THR A 106 -13.57 1.09 1.92
C THR A 106 -13.54 -0.01 0.85
N VAL A 107 -12.90 0.29 -0.29
CA VAL A 107 -12.73 -0.68 -1.38
C VAL A 107 -11.45 -1.46 -1.18
N SER A 108 -11.52 -2.78 -1.33
CA SER A 108 -10.39 -3.65 -1.02
C SER A 108 -10.31 -4.87 -1.92
N LYS A 109 -9.11 -5.44 -2.02
CA LYS A 109 -8.84 -6.71 -2.69
C LYS A 109 -7.96 -7.59 -1.83
N THR A 110 -8.42 -8.82 -1.57
CA THR A 110 -7.65 -9.85 -0.89
C THR A 110 -6.92 -10.75 -1.88
N PHE A 111 -5.67 -11.07 -1.57
CA PHE A 111 -4.79 -11.99 -2.28
C PHE A 111 -4.54 -13.21 -1.40
N GLU A 112 -5.19 -14.33 -1.73
CA GLU A 112 -5.10 -15.58 -0.95
C GLU A 112 -4.36 -16.70 -1.70
N LYS A 113 -4.37 -16.63 -3.03
CA LYS A 113 -3.75 -17.62 -3.92
C LYS A 113 -2.58 -16.97 -4.65
N PHE A 114 -1.46 -17.68 -4.65
CA PHE A 114 -0.18 -17.22 -5.22
C PHE A 114 0.22 -18.17 -6.35
N GLY A 115 0.15 -17.67 -7.59
CA GLY A 115 0.50 -18.44 -8.79
C GLY A 115 1.91 -18.13 -9.30
N ASP A 116 2.32 -18.83 -10.37
CA ASP A 116 3.65 -18.67 -10.98
C ASP A 116 3.91 -17.23 -11.46
N GLY A 117 2.86 -16.53 -11.90
CA GLY A 117 2.91 -15.12 -12.29
C GLY A 117 3.25 -14.16 -11.14
N ASP A 118 3.11 -14.58 -9.89
CA ASP A 118 3.41 -13.76 -8.71
C ASP A 118 4.87 -13.92 -8.23
N SER A 119 5.63 -14.85 -8.80
CA SER A 119 7.02 -15.16 -8.42
C SER A 119 7.91 -13.92 -8.38
N ARG A 120 7.82 -13.04 -9.37
CA ARG A 120 8.63 -11.81 -9.46
C ARG A 120 8.29 -10.77 -8.39
N ALA A 121 7.08 -10.79 -7.85
CA ALA A 121 6.65 -9.86 -6.80
C ALA A 121 7.05 -10.36 -5.41
N PHE A 122 7.04 -11.68 -5.22
CA PHE A 122 7.12 -12.29 -3.89
C PHE A 122 8.38 -13.11 -3.61
N GLN A 123 9.31 -13.22 -4.55
CA GLN A 123 10.65 -13.75 -4.26
C GLN A 123 11.45 -12.81 -3.34
N MET A 124 12.55 -13.31 -2.77
CA MET A 124 13.46 -12.48 -1.99
C MET A 124 14.01 -11.34 -2.86
N PRO A 125 13.85 -10.06 -2.48
CA PRO A 125 14.39 -8.95 -3.23
C PRO A 125 15.92 -8.95 -3.14
N SER A 126 16.58 -8.46 -4.19
CA SER A 126 18.04 -8.40 -4.27
C SER A 126 18.56 -6.99 -3.98
N SER A 127 18.73 -6.16 -5.01
CA SER A 127 19.29 -4.79 -4.88
C SER A 127 18.24 -3.69 -4.82
N LYS A 128 17.01 -3.97 -5.25
CA LYS A 128 15.89 -3.02 -5.27
C LYS A 128 14.60 -3.73 -4.91
N CYS A 129 13.55 -2.95 -4.62
CA CYS A 129 12.23 -3.53 -4.40
C CYS A 129 11.75 -4.28 -5.63
N ASN A 130 11.04 -5.39 -5.39
CA ASN A 130 10.38 -6.15 -6.43
C ASN A 130 9.29 -5.32 -7.12
N ASN A 131 8.89 -5.77 -8.30
CA ASN A 131 7.67 -5.26 -8.93
C ASN A 131 6.49 -5.53 -8.00
N GLY A 132 5.69 -4.50 -7.76
CA GLY A 132 4.58 -4.61 -6.82
C GLY A 132 3.49 -5.54 -7.33
N ARG A 133 2.84 -6.24 -6.41
CA ARG A 133 1.59 -6.95 -6.69
C ARG A 133 0.43 -6.14 -6.13
N GLY A 134 -0.57 -5.91 -6.98
CA GLY A 134 -1.66 -5.02 -6.66
C GLY A 134 -2.88 -5.26 -7.52
N PHE A 135 -3.88 -4.41 -7.32
CA PHE A 135 -5.13 -4.45 -8.04
C PHE A 135 -5.71 -3.05 -8.20
N ARG A 136 -6.51 -2.90 -9.25
CA ARG A 136 -7.34 -1.73 -9.51
C ARG A 136 -8.58 -1.78 -8.63
N LEU A 137 -8.84 -0.72 -7.87
CA LEU A 137 -9.87 -0.73 -6.83
C LEU A 137 -11.05 0.19 -7.14
N ILE A 138 -10.80 1.39 -7.67
CA ILE A 138 -11.83 2.42 -7.91
C ILE A 138 -11.38 3.35 -9.03
N THR A 139 -12.32 3.99 -9.74
CA THR A 139 -11.95 5.03 -10.70
C THR A 139 -11.59 6.33 -9.97
N VAL A 140 -10.79 7.20 -10.60
CA VAL A 140 -10.51 8.53 -10.03
C VAL A 140 -11.80 9.33 -9.86
N ALA A 141 -12.71 9.27 -10.83
CA ALA A 141 -13.99 9.98 -10.78
C ALA A 141 -14.85 9.53 -9.59
N ASP A 142 -15.00 8.21 -9.39
CA ASP A 142 -15.77 7.68 -8.25
C ASP A 142 -15.06 8.00 -6.92
N ALA A 143 -13.72 7.94 -6.87
CA ALA A 143 -12.97 8.29 -5.65
C ALA A 143 -13.18 9.74 -5.22
N GLU A 144 -13.21 10.66 -6.17
CA GLU A 144 -13.50 12.08 -5.94
C GLU A 144 -14.98 12.29 -5.56
N GLN A 145 -15.91 11.71 -6.31
CA GLN A 145 -17.35 11.86 -6.10
C GLN A 145 -17.81 11.28 -4.76
N ASP A 146 -17.29 10.11 -4.37
CA ASP A 146 -17.76 9.37 -3.20
C ASP A 146 -17.04 9.74 -1.90
N GLY A 147 -16.06 10.66 -1.95
CA GLY A 147 -15.41 11.23 -0.77
C GLY A 147 -14.18 10.48 -0.24
N TYR A 148 -13.50 9.70 -1.08
CA TYR A 148 -12.23 9.06 -0.71
C TYR A 148 -11.05 10.03 -0.72
N VAL A 149 -11.14 11.08 -1.54
CA VAL A 149 -10.13 12.14 -1.62
C VAL A 149 -10.46 13.21 -0.58
N PHE A 150 -9.58 13.40 0.40
CA PHE A 150 -9.72 14.42 1.42
C PHE A 150 -8.44 15.24 1.53
N SER A 151 -8.54 16.57 1.49
CA SER A 151 -7.39 17.48 1.58
C SER A 151 -6.24 17.14 0.61
N ASN A 152 -6.58 16.86 -0.66
CA ASN A 152 -5.64 16.44 -1.71
C ASN A 152 -4.85 15.15 -1.36
N ALA A 153 -5.45 14.25 -0.59
CA ALA A 153 -4.84 12.99 -0.18
C ALA A 153 -5.82 11.82 -0.22
N VAL A 154 -5.26 10.61 -0.33
CA VAL A 154 -6.01 9.34 -0.28
C VAL A 154 -5.34 8.42 0.74
N ALA A 155 -6.14 7.80 1.60
CA ALA A 155 -5.66 6.79 2.54
C ALA A 155 -5.65 5.40 1.88
N VAL A 156 -4.56 4.66 2.06
CA VAL A 156 -4.43 3.27 1.61
C VAL A 156 -3.94 2.39 2.75
N SER A 157 -4.28 1.10 2.71
CA SER A 157 -3.79 0.15 3.71
C SER A 157 -3.37 -1.19 3.11
N VAL A 158 -2.51 -1.88 3.85
CA VAL A 158 -2.24 -3.31 3.69
C VAL A 158 -2.47 -4.02 5.02
N GLN A 159 -3.20 -5.13 4.99
CA GLN A 159 -3.47 -5.96 6.15
C GLN A 159 -3.11 -7.41 5.83
N LEU A 160 -2.22 -8.02 6.62
CA LEU A 160 -1.95 -9.46 6.53
C LEU A 160 -3.13 -10.24 7.13
N ARG A 161 -3.62 -11.25 6.42
CA ARG A 161 -4.63 -12.18 6.96
C ARG A 161 -3.93 -13.30 7.74
N SER A 162 -4.50 -13.66 8.88
CA SER A 162 -4.03 -14.72 9.78
C SER A 162 -4.84 -15.99 9.60
#